data_AF-R6X835-F1
#
_entry.id   AF-R6X835-F1
#
_cell.length_a   1.000
_cell.length_b   1.000
_cell.length_c   1.000
_cell.angle_alpha   90.00
_cell.angle_beta   90.00
_cell.angle_gamma   90.00
#
_symmetry.space_group_name_H-M   'P 1'
#
loop_
_entity.id
_entity.type
_entity.pdbx_description
1 polymer ?
#
loop_
_entity_poly.entity_id
_entity_poly.type
_entity_poly.pdbx_seq_one_letter_code
_entity_poly.pdbx_strand_id
1 'polypeptide(L)'
;MADTERIDKVLWAIRVFKTRTEATDACKGGKVKIGGVNAKPSRMLKVGEIVEIRKGAVQYSYRIKQLTDHRLGAKLVSDYAENLTPQSEIDKLKAPVETFFLRRDPGAGRPTKKDRRAMEEAWDEIDYSNDLGDIPDDIAERFGLTDEDL
;
A
#
# COMPACT_ATOMS: atom_id res chain seq x y z
N MET A 1 16.74 -33.98 18.02
CA MET A 1 16.50 -32.62 17.48
C MET A 1 15.88 -32.80 16.10
N ALA A 2 14.92 -31.96 15.72
CA ALA A 2 14.35 -32.06 14.38
C ALA A 2 15.38 -31.56 13.35
N ASP A 3 15.70 -32.39 12.35
CA ASP A 3 16.64 -32.01 11.28
C ASP A 3 16.02 -31.06 10.26
N THR A 4 14.70 -31.09 10.13
CA THR A 4 13.93 -30.26 9.20
C THR A 4 12.56 -29.91 9.78
N GLU A 5 12.03 -28.73 9.47
CA GLU A 5 10.68 -28.32 9.85
C GLU A 5 10.10 -27.34 8.83
N ARG A 6 8.77 -27.26 8.71
CA ARG A 6 8.10 -26.35 7.79
C ARG A 6 8.39 -24.90 8.14
N ILE A 7 8.69 -24.10 7.13
CA ILE A 7 8.99 -22.67 7.28
C ILE A 7 7.86 -21.91 7.99
N ASP A 8 6.59 -22.19 7.68
CA ASP A 8 5.45 -21.54 8.33
C ASP A 8 5.43 -21.74 9.86
N LYS A 9 5.78 -22.93 10.30
CA LYS A 9 5.85 -23.32 11.71
C LYS A 9 7.08 -22.74 12.39
N VAL A 10 8.24 -22.74 11.72
CA VAL A 10 9.46 -22.13 12.27
C VAL A 10 9.30 -20.63 12.49
N LEU A 11 8.76 -19.89 11.52
CA LEU A 11 8.58 -18.44 11.63
C LEU A 11 7.61 -18.05 12.74
N TRP A 12 6.59 -18.88 12.97
CA TRP A 12 5.72 -18.75 14.14
C TRP A 12 6.43 -19.11 15.44
N ALA A 13 7.24 -20.18 15.45
CA ALA A 13 7.93 -20.66 16.63
C ALA A 13 8.93 -19.64 17.19
N ILE A 14 9.70 -19.01 16.29
CA ILE A 14 10.69 -17.95 16.63
C ILE A 14 10.04 -16.56 16.76
N ARG A 15 8.71 -16.47 16.75
CA ARG A 15 7.93 -15.23 16.98
C ARG A 15 8.10 -14.13 15.93
N VAL A 16 8.50 -14.44 14.69
CA VAL A 16 8.43 -13.46 13.59
C VAL A 16 6.97 -13.03 13.36
N PHE A 17 6.07 -14.00 13.37
CA PHE A 17 4.64 -13.80 13.21
C PHE A 17 3.87 -14.13 14.48
N LYS A 18 2.72 -13.48 14.68
CA LYS A 18 1.89 -13.68 15.86
C LYS A 18 1.20 -15.04 15.80
N THR A 19 0.73 -15.44 14.62
CA THR A 19 0.04 -16.72 14.38
C THR A 19 0.70 -17.49 13.24
N ARG A 20 0.45 -18.81 13.20
CA ARG A 20 0.93 -19.66 12.11
C ARG A 20 0.23 -19.36 10.78
N THR A 21 -1.04 -18.94 10.82
CA THR A 21 -1.79 -18.50 9.64
C THR A 21 -1.14 -17.28 9.02
N GLU A 22 -0.75 -16.29 9.81
CA GLU A 22 -0.04 -15.09 9.32
C GLU A 22 1.29 -15.45 8.64
N ALA A 23 2.05 -16.40 9.21
CA ALA A 23 3.27 -16.92 8.58
C ALA A 23 2.98 -17.62 7.24
N THR A 24 1.89 -18.38 7.18
CA THR A 24 1.44 -19.07 5.96
C THR A 24 1.06 -18.06 4.87
N ASP A 25 0.32 -17.03 5.23
CA ASP A 25 -0.12 -15.98 4.30
C ASP A 25 1.07 -15.13 3.82
N ALA A 26 2.05 -14.88 4.69
CA ALA A 26 3.30 -14.22 4.29
C ALA A 26 4.09 -15.03 3.26
N CYS A 27 4.17 -16.35 3.44
CA CYS A 27 4.81 -17.24 2.47
C CYS A 27 4.04 -17.25 1.13
N LYS A 28 2.70 -17.40 1.17
CA LYS A 28 1.85 -17.36 -0.03
C LYS A 28 1.94 -16.02 -0.77
N GLY A 29 2.01 -14.92 -0.04
CA GLY A 29 2.15 -13.57 -0.58
C GLY A 29 3.56 -13.21 -1.07
N GLY A 30 4.49 -14.17 -1.12
CA GLY A 30 5.85 -13.94 -1.61
C GLY A 30 6.70 -13.01 -0.72
N LYS A 31 6.30 -12.83 0.55
CA LYS A 31 7.03 -11.98 1.52
C LYS A 31 8.19 -12.72 2.16
N VAL A 32 8.23 -14.04 2.05
CA VAL A 32 9.26 -14.89 2.65
C VAL A 32 10.09 -15.55 1.55
N LYS A 33 11.40 -15.40 1.64
CA LYS A 33 12.37 -15.94 0.69
C LYS A 33 13.47 -16.71 1.41
N ILE A 34 14.03 -17.69 0.71
CA ILE A 34 15.25 -18.41 1.11
C ILE A 34 16.18 -18.39 -0.10
N GLY A 35 17.38 -17.83 0.06
CA GLY A 35 18.35 -17.70 -1.04
C GLY A 35 17.77 -16.97 -2.25
N GLY A 36 17.01 -15.89 -2.01
CA GLY A 36 16.35 -15.11 -3.07
C GLY A 36 15.08 -15.72 -3.69
N VAL A 37 14.72 -16.97 -3.39
CA VAL A 37 13.53 -17.65 -3.96
C VAL A 37 12.36 -17.62 -2.99
N ASN A 38 11.15 -17.33 -3.48
CA ASN A 38 9.93 -17.33 -2.67
C ASN A 38 9.66 -18.73 -2.07
N ALA A 39 9.48 -18.79 -0.76
CA ALA A 39 9.26 -20.04 -0.05
C ALA A 39 7.75 -20.37 0.05
N LYS A 40 7.37 -21.59 -0.35
CA LYS A 40 6.03 -22.13 -0.06
C LYS A 40 5.89 -22.40 1.45
N PRO A 41 4.68 -22.26 2.05
CA PRO A 41 4.48 -22.48 3.48
C PRO A 41 4.92 -23.87 3.98
N SER A 42 4.78 -24.90 3.13
CA SER A 42 5.17 -26.28 3.43
C SER A 42 6.63 -26.59 3.13
N ARG A 43 7.43 -25.63 2.67
CA ARG A 43 8.85 -25.84 2.40
C ARG A 43 9.56 -26.21 3.71
N MET A 44 10.30 -27.31 3.68
CA MET A 44 11.14 -27.75 4.78
C MET A 44 12.38 -26.86 4.87
N LEU A 45 12.58 -26.30 6.04
CA LEU A 45 13.70 -25.45 6.42
C LEU A 45 14.72 -26.28 7.17
N LYS A 46 16.01 -26.02 6.92
CA LYS A 46 17.15 -26.68 7.59
C LYS A 46 17.89 -25.71 8.50
N VAL A 47 18.57 -26.27 9.50
CA VAL A 47 19.52 -25.51 10.32
C VAL A 47 20.62 -24.92 9.44
N GLY A 48 20.99 -23.67 9.70
CA GLY A 48 22.00 -22.91 8.97
C GLY A 48 21.44 -22.07 7.82
N GLU A 49 20.22 -22.35 7.35
CA GLU A 49 19.59 -21.56 6.29
C GLU A 49 19.26 -20.14 6.76
N ILE A 50 19.31 -19.21 5.81
CA ILE A 50 18.94 -17.81 6.01
C ILE A 50 17.57 -17.58 5.39
N VAL A 51 16.68 -17.00 6.19
CA VAL A 51 15.32 -16.63 5.76
C VAL A 51 15.23 -15.11 5.69
N GLU A 52 14.79 -14.63 4.54
CA GLU A 52 14.54 -13.22 4.27
C GLU A 52 13.03 -12.96 4.32
N ILE A 53 12.62 -11.94 5.07
CA ILE A 53 11.22 -11.68 5.39
C ILE A 53 10.94 -10.20 5.19
N ARG A 54 10.06 -9.89 4.25
CA ARG A 54 9.60 -8.53 3.99
C ARG A 54 8.42 -8.17 4.88
N LYS A 55 8.58 -7.15 5.72
CA LYS A 55 7.51 -6.63 6.59
C LYS A 55 7.47 -5.11 6.49
N GLY A 56 6.41 -4.59 5.86
CA GLY A 56 6.31 -3.17 5.53
C GLY A 56 7.44 -2.75 4.57
N ALA A 57 8.15 -1.69 4.94
CA ALA A 57 9.28 -1.15 4.18
C ALA A 57 10.61 -1.91 4.43
N VAL A 58 10.66 -2.79 5.43
CA VAL A 58 11.89 -3.42 5.91
C VAL A 58 12.00 -4.86 5.42
N GLN A 59 13.22 -5.24 5.02
CA GLN A 59 13.59 -6.62 4.77
C GLN A 59 14.42 -7.16 5.94
N TYR A 60 13.81 -8.03 6.73
CA TYR A 60 14.50 -8.73 7.81
C TYR A 60 15.21 -9.96 7.29
N SER A 61 16.37 -10.27 7.85
CA SER A 61 17.12 -11.49 7.55
C SER A 61 17.44 -12.24 8.84
N TYR A 62 17.12 -13.53 8.89
CA TYR A 62 17.39 -14.37 10.05
C TYR A 62 18.11 -15.64 9.65
N ARG A 63 19.21 -15.98 10.35
CA ARG A 63 19.85 -17.29 10.25
C ARG A 63 19.25 -18.23 11.28
N ILE A 64 18.84 -19.41 10.85
CA ILE A 64 18.27 -20.43 11.73
C ILE A 64 19.41 -21.25 12.35
N LYS A 65 19.48 -21.26 13.68
CA LYS A 65 20.49 -22.03 14.44
C LYS A 65 19.96 -23.37 14.91
N GLN A 66 18.69 -23.45 15.26
CA GLN A 66 18.03 -24.65 15.75
C GLN A 66 16.55 -24.66 15.34
N LEU A 67 15.95 -25.85 15.32
CA LEU A 67 14.54 -26.05 14.99
C LEU A 67 13.77 -26.55 16.21
N THR A 68 12.51 -26.14 16.30
CA THR A 68 11.57 -26.56 17.35
C THR A 68 10.17 -26.68 16.76
N ASP A 69 9.37 -27.55 17.36
CA ASP A 69 7.98 -27.80 17.05
C ASP A 69 7.00 -26.90 17.85
N HIS A 70 7.47 -26.25 18.92
CA HIS A 70 6.66 -25.42 19.80
C HIS A 70 7.02 -23.94 19.70
N ARG A 71 6.10 -23.06 20.11
CA ARG A 71 6.36 -21.62 20.14
C ARG A 71 7.25 -21.25 21.31
N LEU A 72 8.35 -20.56 21.01
CA LEU A 72 9.35 -20.21 22.00
C LEU A 72 8.93 -19.00 22.86
N GLY A 73 9.42 -19.00 24.10
CA GLY A 73 9.47 -17.80 24.93
C GLY A 73 10.42 -16.77 24.33
N ALA A 74 10.14 -15.48 24.52
CA ALA A 74 10.89 -14.40 23.87
C ALA A 74 12.41 -14.45 24.13
N LYS A 75 12.82 -14.83 25.35
CA LYS A 75 14.24 -14.94 25.72
C LYS A 75 14.98 -16.04 24.94
N LEU A 76 14.31 -17.15 24.65
CA LEU A 76 14.91 -18.31 23.98
C LEU A 76 15.05 -18.10 22.45
N VAL A 77 14.32 -17.15 21.86
CA VAL A 77 14.35 -16.93 20.40
C VAL A 77 15.78 -16.69 19.90
N SER A 78 16.58 -15.94 20.65
CA SER A 78 17.95 -15.63 20.28
C SER A 78 18.86 -16.86 20.18
N ASP A 79 18.53 -17.97 20.86
CA ASP A 79 19.27 -19.23 20.79
C ASP A 79 18.95 -20.01 19.50
N TYR A 80 17.74 -19.85 18.97
CA TYR A 80 17.22 -20.56 17.81
C TYR A 80 17.38 -19.79 16.49
N ALA A 81 17.38 -18.46 16.54
CA ALA A 81 17.52 -17.61 15.36
C ALA A 81 18.42 -16.40 15.64
N GLU A 82 19.35 -16.16 14.75
CA GLU A 82 20.23 -15.00 14.76
C GLU A 82 19.68 -13.94 13.79
N ASN A 83 19.60 -12.69 14.23
CA ASN A 83 19.17 -11.58 13.38
C ASN A 83 20.35 -11.03 12.60
N LEU A 84 20.28 -11.13 11.27
CA LEU A 84 21.27 -10.63 10.31
C LEU A 84 20.75 -9.42 9.52
N THR A 85 19.71 -8.76 10.00
CA THR A 85 19.11 -7.61 9.31
C THR A 85 20.12 -6.47 9.26
N PRO A 86 20.47 -5.95 8.06
CA PRO A 86 21.38 -4.82 7.94
C PRO A 86 20.86 -3.58 8.66
N GLN A 87 21.78 -2.76 9.20
CA GLN A 87 21.39 -1.52 9.87
C GLN A 87 20.60 -0.57 8.95
N SER A 88 20.95 -0.54 7.65
CA SER A 88 20.24 0.23 6.63
C SER A 88 18.75 -0.13 6.51
N GLU A 89 18.40 -1.40 6.70
CA GLU A 89 17.00 -1.85 6.70
C GLU A 89 16.28 -1.41 7.97
N ILE A 90 16.96 -1.42 9.11
CA ILE A 90 16.41 -0.95 10.39
C ILE A 90 16.16 0.56 10.35
N ASP A 91 17.03 1.32 9.69
CA ASP A 91 16.92 2.78 9.61
C ASP A 91 15.68 3.22 8.81
N LYS A 92 15.19 2.39 7.87
CA LYS A 92 13.91 2.63 7.17
C LYS A 92 12.71 2.70 8.10
N LEU A 93 12.78 2.12 9.30
CA LEU A 93 11.71 2.25 10.31
C LEU A 93 11.67 3.63 10.96
N LYS A 94 12.82 4.31 11.01
CA LYS A 94 12.98 5.63 11.61
C LYS A 94 12.83 6.75 10.59
N ALA A 95 12.99 6.44 9.31
CA ALA A 95 12.78 7.38 8.23
C ALA A 95 11.38 7.99 8.39
N PRO A 96 11.26 9.33 8.45
CA PRO A 96 9.96 9.96 8.46
C PRO A 96 9.26 9.49 7.20
N VAL A 97 8.08 8.89 7.36
CA VAL A 97 7.18 8.71 6.23
C VAL A 97 6.87 10.12 5.79
N GLU A 98 7.51 10.57 4.70
CA GLU A 98 7.10 11.76 3.97
C GLU A 98 5.69 11.47 3.46
N THR A 99 4.75 11.65 4.37
CA THR A 99 3.36 11.79 4.05
C THR A 99 3.31 13.13 3.35
N PHE A 100 3.50 13.08 2.03
CA PHE A 100 2.97 14.09 1.14
C PHE A 100 1.45 14.07 1.33
N PHE A 101 0.99 14.64 2.45
CA PHE A 101 -0.35 15.16 2.54
C PHE A 101 -0.37 16.27 1.51
N LEU A 102 -0.74 15.93 0.28
CA LEU A 102 -1.30 16.88 -0.67
C LEU A 102 -2.53 17.43 0.02
N ARG A 103 -2.32 18.44 0.88
CA ARG A 103 -3.38 19.28 1.40
C ARG A 103 -3.94 19.98 0.17
N ARG A 104 -5.05 19.45 -0.34
CA ARG A 104 -5.88 20.18 -1.29
C ARG A 104 -6.41 21.40 -0.55
N ASP A 105 -6.17 22.59 -1.08
CA ASP A 105 -6.72 23.80 -0.48
C ASP A 105 -8.24 23.67 -0.34
N PRO A 106 -8.83 24.08 0.81
CA PRO A 106 -10.28 24.13 0.96
C PRO A 106 -10.87 24.96 -0.18
N GLY A 107 -11.76 24.35 -0.98
CA GLY A 107 -12.37 25.01 -2.14
C GLY A 107 -11.71 24.72 -3.49
N ALA A 108 -10.57 24.04 -3.55
CA ALA A 108 -9.94 23.66 -4.82
C ALA A 108 -10.68 22.51 -5.55
N GLY A 109 -11.97 22.28 -5.27
CA GLY A 109 -12.78 21.21 -5.83
C GLY A 109 -14.19 21.71 -6.13
N ARG A 110 -15.22 21.02 -5.61
CA ARG A 110 -16.61 21.48 -5.73
C ARG A 110 -16.74 22.92 -5.20
N PRO A 111 -17.31 23.86 -5.96
CA PRO A 111 -17.51 25.24 -5.52
C PRO A 111 -18.16 25.29 -4.14
N THR A 112 -17.67 26.18 -3.27
CA THR A 112 -18.33 26.41 -1.98
C THR A 112 -19.68 27.09 -2.18
N LYS A 113 -20.53 27.13 -1.14
CA LYS A 113 -21.83 27.82 -1.22
C LYS A 113 -21.69 29.30 -1.60
N LYS A 114 -20.58 29.95 -1.22
CA LYS A 114 -20.28 31.33 -1.60
C LYS A 114 -19.91 31.41 -3.08
N ASP A 115 -19.02 30.55 -3.55
CA ASP A 115 -18.58 30.53 -4.95
C ASP A 115 -19.74 30.21 -5.90
N ARG A 116 -20.63 29.29 -5.51
CA ARG A 116 -21.85 28.99 -6.28
C ARG A 116 -22.76 30.20 -6.38
N ARG A 117 -22.95 30.97 -5.31
CA ARG A 117 -23.78 32.20 -5.35
C ARG A 117 -23.14 33.29 -6.22
N ALA A 118 -21.82 33.45 -6.13
CA ALA A 118 -21.10 34.39 -6.99
C ALA A 118 -21.16 33.96 -8.47
N MET A 119 -21.15 32.66 -8.75
CA MET A 119 -21.41 32.14 -10.10
C MET A 119 -22.84 32.44 -10.53
N GLU A 120 -23.85 32.11 -9.72
CA GLU A 120 -25.28 32.39 -10.01
C GLU A 120 -25.49 33.89 -10.31
N GLU A 121 -24.94 34.78 -9.49
CA GLU A 121 -24.99 36.24 -9.69
C GLU A 121 -24.28 36.66 -10.98
N ALA A 122 -23.09 36.12 -11.26
CA ALA A 122 -22.39 36.40 -12.51
C ALA A 122 -23.14 35.86 -13.75
N TRP A 123 -23.82 34.71 -13.65
CA TRP A 123 -24.65 34.18 -14.73
C TRP A 123 -25.92 35.01 -14.93
N ASP A 124 -26.52 35.52 -13.86
CA ASP A 124 -27.71 36.40 -13.93
C ASP A 124 -27.35 37.81 -14.44
N GLU A 125 -26.15 38.32 -14.15
CA GLU A 125 -25.62 39.57 -14.71
C GLU A 125 -25.24 39.43 -16.18
N ILE A 126 -24.94 38.21 -16.65
CA ILE A 126 -24.76 37.93 -18.07
C ILE A 126 -26.15 37.93 -18.72
N ASP A 127 -26.55 39.11 -19.18
CA ASP A 127 -27.79 39.30 -19.93
C ASP A 127 -27.68 38.67 -21.32
N TYR A 128 -28.01 37.37 -21.42
CA TYR A 128 -28.11 36.65 -22.69
C TYR A 128 -29.14 37.26 -23.65
N SER A 129 -30.01 38.14 -23.17
CA SER A 129 -31.02 38.79 -24.01
C SER A 129 -30.48 39.97 -24.81
N ASN A 130 -29.31 40.51 -24.45
CA ASN A 130 -28.86 41.80 -24.97
C ASN A 130 -27.61 41.75 -25.87
N ASP A 131 -27.03 40.56 -26.11
CA ASP A 131 -25.85 40.40 -26.98
C ASP A 131 -25.87 39.12 -27.86
N LEU A 132 -27.00 38.39 -27.91
CA LEU A 132 -27.31 37.52 -29.05
C LEU A 132 -27.88 38.40 -30.17
N GLY A 133 -27.02 39.24 -30.76
CA GLY A 133 -27.25 39.70 -32.11
C GLY A 133 -27.29 38.47 -33.02
N ASP A 134 -28.32 38.38 -33.87
CA ASP A 134 -28.60 37.33 -34.86
C ASP A 134 -27.47 36.31 -35.01
N ILE A 135 -27.68 35.10 -34.49
CA ILE A 135 -26.74 33.99 -34.69
C ILE A 135 -26.53 33.85 -36.20
N PRO A 136 -25.30 33.98 -36.72
CA PRO A 136 -25.05 33.81 -38.14
C PRO A 136 -25.57 32.45 -38.63
N ASP A 137 -26.27 32.45 -39.77
CA ASP A 137 -26.96 31.26 -40.32
C ASP A 137 -26.05 30.03 -40.44
N ASP A 138 -24.75 30.23 -40.67
CA ASP A 138 -23.74 29.16 -40.78
C ASP A 138 -23.46 28.43 -39.46
N ILE A 139 -23.68 29.09 -38.32
CA ILE A 139 -23.56 28.48 -36.99
C ILE A 139 -24.85 27.73 -36.62
N ALA A 140 -26.02 28.28 -36.97
CA ALA A 140 -27.32 27.65 -36.70
C ALA A 140 -27.48 26.32 -37.47
N GLU A 141 -27.12 26.29 -38.76
CA GLU A 141 -27.16 25.07 -39.57
C GLU A 141 -26.21 23.99 -39.07
N ARG A 142 -25.04 24.38 -38.53
CA ARG A 142 -24.03 23.44 -38.03
C ARG A 142 -24.47 22.69 -36.78
N PHE A 143 -25.32 23.28 -35.96
CA PHE A 143 -25.81 22.70 -34.70
C PHE A 143 -27.28 22.28 -34.75
N GLY A 144 -27.98 22.51 -35.87
CA GLY A 144 -29.34 22.01 -36.11
C GLY A 144 -30.42 22.65 -35.23
N LEU A 145 -30.22 23.90 -34.80
CA LEU A 145 -31.21 24.67 -34.05
C LEU A 145 -32.22 25.28 -35.03
N THR A 146 -33.51 25.11 -34.76
CA THR A 146 -34.61 25.69 -35.56
C THR A 146 -35.37 26.74 -34.76
N ASP A 147 -36.07 27.67 -35.44
CA ASP A 147 -36.83 28.79 -34.86
C ASP A 147 -37.87 28.41 -33.78
N GLU A 148 -38.12 27.12 -33.52
CA GLU A 148 -38.97 26.64 -32.43
C GLU A 148 -38.25 26.58 -31.06
N ASP A 149 -36.92 26.72 -31.01
CA ASP A 149 -36.10 26.60 -29.80
C ASP A 149 -35.58 27.94 -29.23
N LEU A 150 -36.06 29.08 -29.76
CA LEU A 150 -35.74 30.45 -29.31
C LEU A 150 -36.88 31.08 -28.51
#